data_AF-A0A7V8EGA2-F1
#
_entry.id   AF-A0A7V8EGA2-F1
#
_cell.length_a   1.000
_cell.length_b   1.000
_cell.length_c   1.000
_cell.angle_alpha   90.00
_cell.angle_beta   90.00
_cell.angle_gamma   90.00
#
_symmetry.space_group_name_H-M   'P 1'
#
loop_
_entity.id
_entity.type
_entity.pdbx_description
1 polymer ?
#
loop_
_entity_poly.entity_id
_entity_poly.type
_entity_poly.pdbx_seq_one_letter_code
_entity_poly.pdbx_strand_id
1 'polypeptide(L)'
;MQISTELLESASVVHKANAALATAQQAVREDKARRKSSRWSRLVDWLFNTRVEVQLAEAHARLSRAKSNGNQAARQWMIEAAKHELARNPADSQLHTAQSGRVSSTYERSQKLGHWFQLAEEAYSALQSATSACRSASSMEMLDLLTTNKGIAVASSWETENAARSIRNANQKVQDLSAALPRRSAATEIDQPSDFLDLIVDLAFEPSFDILSWFNMSRLDDAARDCQRVAEQIEPLREKLRAAHSNATITHRSEVQRLRSIEAPYLAQAAVKVPDLIRCSPPNGFDG
;
A
#
# COMPACT_ATOMS: atom_id res chain seq x y z
N MET A 1 -2.38 7.88 -35.49
CA MET A 1 -3.64 8.09 -34.76
C MET A 1 -3.97 9.57 -34.79
N GLN A 2 -5.20 9.96 -35.14
CA GLN A 2 -5.65 11.37 -35.06
C GLN A 2 -5.87 11.76 -33.58
N ILE A 3 -5.72 13.03 -33.24
CA ILE A 3 -5.99 13.56 -31.90
C ILE A 3 -7.49 13.33 -31.59
N SER A 4 -7.82 12.84 -30.38
CA SER A 4 -9.23 12.61 -30.03
C SER A 4 -10.03 13.91 -29.99
N THR A 5 -11.30 13.83 -30.35
CA THR A 5 -12.25 14.94 -30.26
C THR A 5 -12.31 15.51 -28.84
N GLU A 6 -12.27 14.64 -27.83
CA GLU A 6 -12.25 15.02 -26.41
C GLU A 6 -11.03 15.86 -26.02
N LEU A 7 -9.85 15.57 -26.59
CA LEU A 7 -8.63 16.34 -26.31
C LEU A 7 -8.70 17.73 -26.95
N LEU A 8 -9.25 17.82 -28.16
CA LEU A 8 -9.47 19.10 -28.85
C LEU A 8 -10.53 19.95 -28.14
N GLU A 9 -11.62 19.34 -27.67
CA GLU A 9 -12.65 20.00 -26.87
C GLU A 9 -12.05 20.53 -25.56
N SER A 10 -11.27 19.72 -24.86
CA SER A 10 -10.57 20.14 -23.64
C SER A 10 -9.63 21.32 -23.89
N ALA A 11 -8.89 21.31 -25.01
CA ALA A 11 -8.01 22.42 -25.40
C ALA A 11 -8.82 23.70 -25.65
N SER A 12 -9.98 23.57 -26.29
CA SER A 12 -10.88 24.70 -26.53
C SER A 12 -11.43 25.29 -25.23
N VAL A 13 -11.73 24.44 -24.22
CA VAL A 13 -12.23 24.87 -22.91
C VAL A 13 -11.13 25.61 -22.14
N VAL A 14 -9.89 25.10 -22.15
CA VAL A 14 -8.74 25.79 -21.56
C VAL A 14 -8.48 27.12 -22.24
N HIS A 15 -8.56 27.18 -23.57
CA HIS A 15 -8.41 28.41 -24.34
C HIS A 15 -9.46 29.46 -23.95
N LYS A 16 -10.74 29.07 -23.90
CA LYS A 16 -11.85 29.95 -23.47
C LYS A 16 -11.66 30.44 -22.03
N ALA A 17 -11.23 29.57 -21.12
CA ALA A 17 -10.97 29.94 -19.73
C ALA A 17 -9.78 30.92 -19.59
N ASN A 18 -8.72 30.74 -20.38
CA ASN A 18 -7.60 31.69 -20.44
C ASN A 18 -8.05 33.06 -20.96
N ALA A 19 -8.86 33.10 -22.03
CA ALA A 19 -9.40 34.35 -22.56
C ALA A 19 -10.27 35.07 -21.52
N ALA A 20 -11.17 34.34 -20.84
CA ALA A 20 -12.00 34.89 -19.77
C ALA A 20 -11.17 35.45 -18.59
N LEU A 21 -10.06 34.78 -18.24
CA LEU A 21 -9.13 35.27 -17.23
C LEU A 21 -8.45 36.58 -17.66
N ALA A 22 -7.98 36.65 -18.92
CA ALA A 22 -7.37 37.87 -19.44
C ALA A 22 -8.36 39.06 -19.43
N THR A 23 -9.62 38.82 -19.81
CA THR A 23 -10.69 39.83 -19.71
C THR A 23 -10.95 40.25 -18.27
N ALA A 24 -11.02 39.31 -17.33
CA ALA A 24 -11.22 39.63 -15.91
C ALA A 24 -10.04 40.42 -15.31
N GLN A 25 -8.80 40.09 -15.68
CA GLN A 25 -7.62 40.84 -15.28
C GLN A 25 -7.65 42.28 -15.80
N GLN A 26 -8.05 42.47 -17.06
CA GLN A 26 -8.20 43.80 -17.64
C GLN A 26 -9.30 44.60 -16.94
N ALA A 27 -10.46 43.99 -16.68
CA ALA A 27 -11.55 44.63 -15.95
C ALA A 27 -11.13 45.10 -14.54
N VAL A 28 -10.36 44.29 -13.81
CA VAL A 28 -9.81 44.68 -12.50
C VAL A 28 -8.81 45.83 -12.63
N ARG A 29 -7.96 45.86 -13.67
CA ARG A 29 -7.02 46.97 -13.90
C ARG A 29 -7.76 48.29 -14.19
N GLU A 30 -8.76 48.25 -15.05
CA GLU A 30 -9.58 49.42 -15.41
C GLU A 30 -10.37 49.94 -14.20
N ASP A 31 -10.96 49.04 -13.43
CA ASP A 31 -11.71 49.37 -12.23
C ASP A 31 -10.81 49.97 -11.14
N LYS A 32 -9.62 49.40 -10.91
CA LYS A 32 -8.60 50.00 -10.02
C LYS A 32 -8.14 51.37 -10.50
N ALA A 33 -7.98 51.57 -11.81
CA ALA A 33 -7.62 52.86 -12.39
C ALA A 33 -8.71 53.92 -12.17
N ARG A 34 -9.98 53.59 -12.40
CA ARG A 34 -11.13 54.50 -12.17
C ARG A 34 -11.23 54.94 -10.71
N ARG A 35 -10.98 54.02 -9.78
CA ARG A 35 -11.13 54.24 -8.33
C ARG A 35 -9.97 54.97 -7.66
N LYS A 36 -8.83 55.14 -8.34
CA LYS A 36 -7.70 55.94 -7.80
C LYS A 36 -8.05 57.41 -7.57
N SER A 37 -9.11 57.92 -8.20
CA SER A 37 -9.56 59.31 -8.14
C SER A 37 -10.29 59.70 -6.85
N SER A 38 -10.84 58.74 -6.08
CA SER A 38 -11.62 59.01 -4.86
C SER A 38 -11.01 58.37 -3.62
N ARG A 39 -11.05 59.09 -2.48
CA ARG A 39 -10.59 58.58 -1.17
C ARG A 39 -11.57 57.58 -0.57
N TRP A 40 -12.86 57.75 -0.84
CA TRP A 40 -13.93 56.87 -0.32
C TRP A 40 -13.88 55.48 -0.99
N SER A 41 -13.59 55.43 -2.29
CA SER A 41 -13.39 54.17 -3.02
C SER A 41 -12.19 53.36 -2.54
N ARG A 42 -11.14 54.02 -2.04
CA ARG A 42 -9.97 53.32 -1.43
C ARG A 42 -10.31 52.67 -0.10
N LEU A 43 -11.21 53.27 0.69
CA LEU A 43 -11.67 52.70 1.96
C LEU A 43 -12.53 51.45 1.73
N VAL A 44 -13.38 51.46 0.70
CA VAL A 44 -14.21 50.29 0.32
C VAL A 44 -13.37 49.14 -0.20
N ASP A 45 -12.32 49.43 -0.97
CA ASP A 45 -11.36 48.42 -1.47
C ASP A 45 -10.65 47.69 -0.33
N TRP A 46 -10.41 48.39 0.78
CA TRP A 46 -9.81 47.79 1.98
C TRP A 46 -10.78 46.87 2.74
N LEU A 47 -12.08 47.16 2.69
CA LEU A 47 -13.10 46.46 3.49
C LEU A 47 -13.83 45.35 2.73
N PHE A 48 -13.94 45.43 1.40
CA PHE A 48 -14.79 44.53 0.61
C PHE A 48 -14.16 44.15 -0.72
N ASN A 49 -14.19 42.84 -1.02
CA ASN A 49 -13.88 42.35 -2.37
C ASN A 49 -14.91 42.86 -3.36
N THR A 50 -14.43 43.39 -4.48
CA THR A 50 -15.33 43.97 -5.47
C THR A 50 -15.81 42.94 -6.47
N ARG A 51 -16.96 43.20 -7.13
CA ARG A 51 -17.58 42.25 -8.07
C ARG A 51 -16.60 41.77 -9.16
N VAL A 52 -15.71 42.65 -9.62
CA VAL A 52 -14.67 42.32 -10.61
C VAL A 52 -13.55 41.45 -10.03
N GLU A 53 -13.22 41.59 -8.75
CA GLU A 53 -12.24 40.73 -8.07
C GLU A 53 -12.80 39.35 -7.76
N VAL A 54 -14.09 39.26 -7.40
CA VAL A 54 -14.81 37.97 -7.31
C VAL A 54 -14.83 37.27 -8.68
N GLN A 55 -15.13 38.01 -9.77
CA GLN A 55 -15.07 37.46 -11.13
C GLN A 55 -13.67 37.01 -11.55
N LEU A 56 -12.62 37.73 -11.12
CA LEU A 56 -11.23 37.31 -11.35
C LEU A 56 -10.90 36.01 -10.60
N ALA A 57 -11.36 35.87 -9.35
CA ALA A 57 -11.21 34.65 -8.57
C ALA A 57 -11.97 33.47 -9.21
N GLU A 58 -13.20 33.70 -9.67
CA GLU A 58 -13.98 32.70 -10.40
C GLU A 58 -13.31 32.31 -11.72
N ALA A 59 -12.76 33.27 -12.48
CA ALA A 59 -12.06 33.01 -13.72
C ALA A 59 -10.79 32.18 -13.49
N HIS A 60 -10.03 32.46 -12.43
CA HIS A 60 -8.92 31.61 -11.99
C HIS A 60 -9.39 30.21 -11.64
N ALA A 61 -10.45 30.07 -10.84
CA ALA A 61 -10.98 28.77 -10.45
C ALA A 61 -11.44 27.95 -11.67
N ARG A 62 -12.12 28.59 -12.64
CA ARG A 62 -12.53 27.98 -13.90
C ARG A 62 -11.33 27.53 -14.73
N LEU A 63 -10.29 28.35 -14.85
CA LEU A 63 -9.07 27.97 -15.56
C LEU A 63 -8.37 26.79 -14.89
N SER A 64 -8.23 26.80 -13.56
CA SER A 64 -7.61 25.71 -12.81
C SER A 64 -8.36 24.39 -13.01
N ARG A 65 -9.70 24.40 -12.95
CA ARG A 65 -10.53 23.22 -13.24
C ARG A 65 -10.38 22.77 -14.70
N ALA A 66 -10.44 23.70 -15.65
CA ALA A 66 -10.27 23.40 -17.07
C ALA A 66 -8.91 22.75 -17.36
N LYS A 67 -7.83 23.28 -16.78
CA LYS A 67 -6.48 22.70 -16.90
C LYS A 67 -6.38 21.32 -16.24
N SER A 68 -6.97 21.13 -15.06
CA SER A 68 -6.96 19.81 -14.39
C SER A 68 -7.68 18.75 -15.23
N ASN A 69 -8.89 19.06 -15.70
CA ASN A 69 -9.67 18.14 -16.52
C ASN A 69 -8.97 17.87 -17.85
N GLY A 70 -8.43 18.91 -18.49
CA GLY A 70 -7.64 18.77 -19.70
C GLY A 70 -6.42 17.88 -19.49
N ASN A 71 -5.68 18.05 -18.39
CA ASN A 71 -4.52 17.22 -18.08
C ASN A 71 -4.90 15.74 -17.89
N GLN A 72 -6.05 15.46 -17.28
CA GLN A 72 -6.56 14.10 -17.14
C GLN A 72 -6.91 13.50 -18.51
N ALA A 73 -7.64 14.23 -19.35
CA ALA A 73 -7.96 13.81 -20.71
C ALA A 73 -6.71 13.59 -21.57
N ALA A 74 -5.72 14.48 -21.46
CA ALA A 74 -4.42 14.35 -22.12
C ALA A 74 -3.68 13.09 -21.69
N ARG A 75 -3.66 12.78 -20.39
CA ARG A 75 -3.03 11.55 -19.87
C ARG A 75 -3.69 10.29 -20.39
N GLN A 76 -5.02 10.21 -20.33
CA GLN A 76 -5.77 9.06 -20.83
C GLN A 76 -5.54 8.88 -22.34
N TRP A 77 -5.61 9.97 -23.10
CA TRP A 77 -5.32 9.92 -24.53
C TRP A 77 -3.88 9.49 -24.83
N MET A 78 -2.89 9.98 -24.07
CA MET A 78 -1.49 9.57 -24.24
C MET A 78 -1.30 8.07 -24.04
N ILE A 79 -1.93 7.49 -23.01
CA ILE A 79 -1.88 6.05 -22.73
C ILE A 79 -2.49 5.26 -23.89
N GLU A 80 -3.69 5.62 -24.33
CA GLU A 80 -4.38 4.90 -25.41
C GLU A 80 -3.65 5.03 -26.75
N ALA A 81 -3.11 6.22 -27.06
CA ALA A 81 -2.28 6.42 -28.23
C ALA A 81 -0.97 5.61 -28.16
N ALA A 82 -0.33 5.54 -27.00
CA ALA A 82 0.88 4.76 -26.80
C ALA A 82 0.63 3.25 -26.93
N LYS A 83 -0.46 2.74 -26.33
CA LYS A 83 -0.88 1.34 -26.49
C LYS A 83 -1.13 0.99 -27.96
N HIS A 84 -1.83 1.87 -28.69
CA HIS A 84 -2.12 1.65 -30.11
C HIS A 84 -0.86 1.63 -30.98
N GLU A 85 0.11 2.52 -30.71
CA GLU A 85 1.39 2.50 -31.43
C GLU A 85 2.25 1.29 -31.01
N LEU A 86 2.25 0.89 -29.74
CA LEU A 86 2.93 -0.33 -29.28
C LEU A 86 2.36 -1.59 -29.94
N ALA A 87 1.03 -1.69 -30.08
CA ALA A 87 0.37 -2.81 -30.74
C ALA A 87 0.73 -2.94 -32.23
N ARG A 88 1.20 -1.87 -32.89
CA ARG A 88 1.67 -1.91 -34.28
C ARG A 88 3.07 -2.48 -34.42
N ASN A 89 3.85 -2.53 -33.34
CA ASN A 89 5.16 -3.17 -33.31
C ASN A 89 5.03 -4.57 -32.69
N PRO A 90 4.99 -5.66 -33.48
CA PRO A 90 4.72 -7.00 -32.96
C PRO A 90 5.81 -7.50 -32.01
N ALA A 91 7.08 -7.10 -32.20
CA ALA A 91 8.17 -7.51 -31.32
C ALA A 91 8.02 -6.88 -29.93
N ASP A 92 7.82 -5.56 -29.88
CA ASP A 92 7.67 -4.83 -28.61
C ASP A 92 6.35 -5.19 -27.90
N SER A 93 5.28 -5.47 -28.67
CA SER A 93 4.01 -5.93 -28.12
C SER A 93 4.13 -7.30 -27.43
N GLN A 94 4.88 -8.23 -28.02
CA GLN A 94 5.19 -9.53 -27.39
C GLN A 94 6.05 -9.35 -26.13
N LEU A 95 7.09 -8.52 -26.21
CA LEU A 95 7.94 -8.20 -25.06
C LEU A 95 7.15 -7.57 -23.91
N HIS A 96 6.28 -6.60 -24.23
CA HIS A 96 5.39 -5.97 -23.26
C HIS A 96 4.47 -7.00 -22.60
N THR A 97 3.79 -7.83 -23.38
CA THR A 97 2.89 -8.87 -22.86
C THR A 97 3.61 -9.86 -21.93
N ALA A 98 4.79 -10.34 -22.36
CA ALA A 98 5.61 -11.24 -21.55
C ALA A 98 6.07 -10.57 -20.25
N GLN A 99 6.47 -9.29 -20.32
CA GLN A 99 6.91 -8.52 -19.18
C GLN A 99 5.75 -8.21 -18.21
N SER A 100 4.56 -7.88 -18.70
CA SER A 100 3.34 -7.73 -17.87
C SER A 100 2.98 -9.03 -17.15
N GLY A 101 3.16 -10.19 -17.81
CA GLY A 101 3.02 -11.49 -17.17
C GLY A 101 4.00 -11.69 -16.01
N ARG A 102 5.28 -11.32 -16.20
CA ARG A 102 6.30 -11.36 -15.12
C ARG A 102 5.99 -10.41 -13.97
N VAL A 103 5.52 -9.20 -14.26
CA VAL A 103 5.10 -8.23 -13.23
C VAL A 103 3.95 -8.80 -12.39
N SER A 104 2.96 -9.40 -13.04
CA SER A 104 1.80 -10.01 -12.35
C SER A 104 2.24 -11.18 -11.47
N SER A 105 3.05 -12.09 -12.00
CA SER A 105 3.57 -13.24 -11.26
C SER A 105 4.44 -12.82 -10.05
N THR A 106 5.33 -11.85 -10.24
CA THR A 106 6.18 -11.34 -9.14
C THR A 106 5.39 -10.58 -8.09
N TYR A 107 4.32 -9.87 -8.48
CA TYR A 107 3.39 -9.23 -7.55
C TYR A 107 2.66 -10.26 -6.69
N GLU A 108 2.06 -11.28 -7.30
CA GLU A 108 1.38 -12.36 -6.58
C GLU A 108 2.32 -13.07 -5.60
N ARG A 109 3.56 -13.35 -6.04
CA ARG A 109 4.60 -13.93 -5.18
C ARG A 109 4.94 -13.01 -4.00
N SER A 110 5.16 -11.72 -4.25
CA SER A 110 5.42 -10.72 -3.21
C SER A 110 4.30 -10.68 -2.17
N GLN A 111 3.04 -10.70 -2.63
CA GLN A 111 1.86 -10.69 -1.77
C GLN A 111 1.73 -11.96 -0.93
N LYS A 112 1.89 -13.14 -1.55
CA LYS A 112 1.86 -14.43 -0.83
C LYS A 112 2.94 -14.48 0.26
N LEU A 113 4.16 -14.08 -0.06
CA LEU A 113 5.26 -14.05 0.91
C LEU A 113 5.06 -13.01 2.01
N GLY A 114 4.50 -11.84 1.67
CA GLY A 114 4.16 -10.82 2.65
C GLY A 114 3.09 -11.31 3.64
N HIS A 115 2.07 -12.02 3.14
CA HIS A 115 1.03 -12.62 3.97
C HIS A 115 1.61 -13.67 4.93
N TRP A 116 2.43 -14.60 4.44
CA TRP A 116 3.07 -15.60 5.31
C TRP A 116 4.01 -14.97 6.32
N PHE A 117 4.80 -13.97 5.92
CA PHE A 117 5.68 -13.24 6.83
C PHE A 117 4.88 -12.57 7.95
N GLN A 118 3.76 -11.93 7.62
CA GLN A 118 2.89 -11.31 8.62
C GLN A 118 2.32 -12.34 9.60
N LEU A 119 1.83 -13.49 9.12
CA LEU A 119 1.33 -14.55 9.99
C LEU A 119 2.43 -15.11 10.92
N ALA A 120 3.67 -15.21 10.43
CA ALA A 120 4.81 -15.64 11.23
C ALA A 120 5.16 -14.62 12.33
N GLU A 121 5.14 -13.32 12.02
CA GLU A 121 5.32 -12.24 13.01
C GLU A 121 4.19 -12.25 14.06
N GLU A 122 2.93 -12.40 13.63
CA GLU A 122 1.78 -12.46 14.54
C GLU A 122 1.84 -13.67 15.47
N ALA A 123 2.18 -14.85 14.94
CA ALA A 123 2.35 -16.08 15.73
C ALA A 123 3.50 -15.93 16.74
N TYR A 124 4.66 -15.43 16.29
CA TYR A 124 5.81 -15.21 17.16
C TYR A 124 5.49 -14.21 18.28
N SER A 125 4.88 -13.07 17.95
CA SER A 125 4.49 -12.05 18.92
C SER A 125 3.50 -12.60 19.95
N ALA A 126 2.47 -13.34 19.51
CA ALA A 126 1.47 -13.93 20.40
C ALA A 126 2.10 -14.97 21.36
N LEU A 127 3.06 -15.77 20.91
CA LEU A 127 3.80 -16.72 21.75
C LEU A 127 4.66 -16.01 22.80
N GLN A 128 5.31 -14.91 22.45
CA GLN A 128 6.08 -14.10 23.42
C GLN A 128 5.16 -13.44 24.46
N SER A 129 4.00 -12.94 24.04
CA SER A 129 2.98 -12.42 24.97
C SER A 129 2.43 -13.50 25.88
N ALA A 130 2.13 -14.70 25.37
CA ALA A 130 1.67 -15.84 26.16
C ALA A 130 2.74 -16.27 27.18
N THR A 131 4.00 -16.34 26.77
CA THR A 131 5.14 -16.65 27.67
C THR A 131 5.21 -15.65 28.83
N SER A 132 5.10 -14.36 28.53
CA SER A 132 5.14 -13.28 29.53
C SER A 132 3.95 -13.34 30.48
N ALA A 133 2.74 -13.56 29.97
CA ALA A 133 1.53 -13.69 30.78
C ALA A 133 1.58 -14.91 31.71
N CYS A 134 2.08 -16.06 31.23
CA CYS A 134 2.23 -17.26 32.06
C CYS A 134 3.26 -17.07 33.18
N ARG A 135 4.39 -16.41 32.91
CA ARG A 135 5.40 -16.08 33.94
C ARG A 135 4.87 -15.08 34.98
N SER A 136 4.09 -14.09 34.55
CA SER A 136 3.40 -13.14 35.45
C SER A 136 2.42 -13.86 36.37
N ALA A 137 1.54 -14.68 35.79
CA ALA A 137 0.55 -15.45 36.54
C ALA A 137 1.20 -16.45 37.51
N SER A 138 2.25 -17.16 37.09
CA SER A 138 3.03 -18.06 37.97
C SER A 138 3.66 -17.31 39.16
N SER A 139 4.24 -16.13 38.91
CA SER A 139 4.79 -15.29 39.98
C SER A 139 3.71 -14.79 40.94
N MET A 140 2.52 -14.48 40.42
CA MET A 140 1.39 -13.97 41.22
C MET A 140 0.70 -15.08 42.03
N GLU A 141 0.59 -16.30 41.48
CA GLU A 141 0.15 -17.49 42.20
C GLU A 141 1.12 -17.83 43.35
N MET A 142 2.43 -17.72 43.13
CA MET A 142 3.42 -17.88 44.20
C MET A 142 3.26 -16.83 45.31
N LEU A 143 2.98 -15.57 44.95
CA LEU A 143 2.70 -14.53 45.93
C LEU A 143 1.42 -14.81 46.71
N ASP A 144 0.34 -15.24 46.05
CA ASP A 144 -0.93 -15.63 46.68
C ASP A 144 -0.75 -16.78 47.69
N LEU A 145 0.05 -17.79 47.34
CA LEU A 145 0.38 -18.90 48.24
C LEU A 145 1.15 -18.44 49.50
N LEU A 146 1.89 -17.33 49.42
CA LEU A 146 2.67 -16.77 50.52
C LEU A 146 1.92 -15.69 51.30
N THR A 147 0.74 -15.26 50.86
CA THR A 147 0.02 -14.12 51.45
C THR A 147 -1.47 -14.40 51.60
N THR A 148 -2.01 -14.18 52.79
CA THR A 148 -3.46 -14.31 53.04
C THR A 148 -4.28 -13.08 52.58
N ASN A 149 -3.74 -12.24 51.70
CA ASN A 149 -4.40 -11.01 51.25
C ASN A 149 -5.42 -11.29 50.14
N LYS A 150 -6.70 -11.04 50.42
CA LYS A 150 -7.82 -11.21 49.46
C LYS A 150 -7.65 -10.44 48.15
N GLY A 151 -6.94 -9.31 48.16
CA GLY A 151 -6.64 -8.54 46.94
C GLY A 151 -5.65 -9.25 46.01
N ILE A 152 -4.75 -10.07 46.58
CA ILE A 152 -3.75 -10.84 45.82
C ILE A 152 -4.40 -12.07 45.18
N ALA A 153 -5.35 -12.72 45.85
CA ALA A 153 -6.14 -13.82 45.29
C ALA A 153 -6.96 -13.40 44.05
N VAL A 154 -7.60 -12.23 44.10
CA VAL A 154 -8.36 -11.68 42.95
C VAL A 154 -7.41 -11.34 41.80
N ALA A 155 -6.28 -10.72 42.09
CA ALA A 155 -5.28 -10.39 41.06
C ALA A 155 -4.63 -11.64 40.46
N SER A 156 -4.34 -12.67 41.25
CA SER A 156 -3.89 -13.98 40.78
C SER A 156 -4.91 -14.61 39.83
N SER A 157 -6.20 -14.63 40.18
CA SER A 157 -7.25 -15.18 39.31
C SER A 157 -7.36 -14.45 37.96
N TRP A 158 -7.18 -13.13 37.95
CA TRP A 158 -7.21 -12.32 36.73
C TRP A 158 -5.97 -12.56 35.86
N GLU A 159 -4.79 -12.65 36.46
CA GLU A 159 -3.55 -12.98 35.75
C GLU A 159 -3.60 -14.39 35.15
N THR A 160 -4.13 -15.38 35.86
CA THR A 160 -4.33 -16.74 35.35
C THR A 160 -5.33 -16.76 34.18
N GLU A 161 -6.41 -15.97 34.25
CA GLU A 161 -7.34 -15.81 33.12
C GLU A 161 -6.67 -15.13 31.91
N ASN A 162 -5.87 -14.08 32.13
CA ASN A 162 -5.12 -13.38 31.09
C ASN A 162 -4.08 -14.30 30.43
N ALA A 163 -3.41 -15.15 31.20
CA ALA A 163 -2.48 -16.17 30.70
C ALA A 163 -3.22 -17.18 29.81
N ALA A 164 -4.36 -17.71 30.26
CA ALA A 164 -5.17 -18.64 29.48
C ALA A 164 -5.68 -18.01 28.16
N ARG A 165 -6.11 -16.75 28.18
CA ARG A 165 -6.52 -16.00 26.97
C ARG A 165 -5.34 -15.81 26.01
N SER A 166 -4.17 -15.44 26.54
CA SER A 166 -2.96 -15.22 25.75
C SER A 166 -2.48 -16.52 25.07
N ILE A 167 -2.55 -17.65 25.78
CA ILE A 167 -2.30 -18.99 25.25
C ILE A 167 -3.24 -19.31 24.08
N ARG A 168 -4.56 -19.12 24.26
CA ARG A 168 -5.55 -19.40 23.20
C ARG A 168 -5.28 -18.56 21.96
N ASN A 169 -4.96 -17.29 22.15
CA ASN A 169 -4.59 -16.40 21.05
C ASN A 169 -3.31 -16.88 20.33
N ALA A 170 -2.26 -17.23 21.08
CA ALA A 170 -1.04 -17.76 20.51
C ALA A 170 -1.28 -19.05 19.69
N ASN A 171 -2.07 -19.98 20.22
CA ASN A 171 -2.44 -21.20 19.52
C ASN A 171 -3.19 -20.89 18.20
N GLN A 172 -4.18 -20.00 18.24
CA GLN A 172 -4.91 -19.59 17.04
C GLN A 172 -3.95 -19.01 15.97
N LYS A 173 -3.02 -18.14 16.37
CA LYS A 173 -2.07 -17.53 15.42
C LYS A 173 -1.09 -18.53 14.81
N VAL A 174 -0.65 -19.51 15.58
CA VAL A 174 0.18 -20.60 15.04
C VAL A 174 -0.63 -21.49 14.10
N GLN A 175 -1.91 -21.76 14.40
CA GLN A 175 -2.80 -22.49 13.50
C GLN A 175 -3.05 -21.74 12.19
N ASP A 176 -3.28 -20.42 12.25
CA ASP A 176 -3.47 -19.57 11.08
C ASP A 176 -2.22 -19.61 10.17
N LEU A 177 -1.02 -19.52 10.78
CA LEU A 177 0.26 -19.67 10.06
C LEU A 177 0.36 -21.04 9.40
N SER A 178 0.13 -22.12 10.16
CA SER A 178 0.22 -23.50 9.66
C SER A 178 -0.75 -23.76 8.51
N ALA A 179 -1.99 -23.25 8.61
CA ALA A 179 -3.01 -23.41 7.58
C ALA A 179 -2.69 -22.64 6.30
N ALA A 180 -2.00 -21.50 6.39
CA ALA A 180 -1.64 -20.68 5.24
C ALA A 180 -0.41 -21.19 4.49
N LEU A 181 0.48 -21.95 5.15
CA LEU A 181 1.69 -22.48 4.54
C LEU A 181 1.37 -23.62 3.55
N PRO A 182 2.06 -23.67 2.40
CA PRO A 182 1.80 -24.66 1.35
C PRO A 182 2.16 -26.07 1.82
N ARG A 183 1.28 -27.05 1.57
CA ARG A 183 1.57 -28.47 1.79
C ARG A 183 2.53 -29.00 0.70
N ARG A 184 3.33 -30.02 1.04
CA ARG A 184 4.39 -30.63 0.20
C ARG A 184 3.98 -30.93 -1.26
N SER A 185 2.72 -31.26 -1.52
CA SER A 185 2.21 -31.55 -2.88
C SER A 185 1.98 -30.30 -3.76
N ALA A 186 1.93 -29.11 -3.17
CA ALA A 186 1.72 -27.83 -3.87
C ALA A 186 2.98 -26.95 -3.93
N ALA A 187 4.07 -27.38 -3.31
CA ALA A 187 5.33 -26.62 -3.19
C ALA A 187 6.14 -26.55 -4.50
N THR A 188 5.87 -27.43 -5.46
CA THR A 188 6.54 -27.47 -6.79
C THR A 188 6.33 -26.23 -7.64
N GLU A 189 5.35 -25.38 -7.31
CA GLU A 189 5.06 -24.14 -8.05
C GLU A 189 5.77 -22.91 -7.46
N ILE A 190 6.52 -23.07 -6.36
CA ILE A 190 7.17 -21.98 -5.67
C ILE A 190 8.66 -22.00 -6.03
N ASP A 191 9.05 -21.09 -6.94
CA ASP A 191 10.44 -20.87 -7.38
C ASP A 191 11.29 -20.21 -6.29
N GLN A 192 11.42 -20.86 -5.13
CA GLN A 192 12.26 -20.48 -4.00
C GLN A 192 13.49 -21.38 -3.95
N PRO A 193 14.61 -20.93 -3.33
CA PRO A 193 15.70 -21.84 -3.00
C PRO A 193 15.17 -23.03 -2.18
N SER A 194 15.65 -24.23 -2.50
CA SER A 194 15.27 -25.52 -1.87
C SER A 194 15.14 -25.42 -0.35
N ASP A 195 16.06 -24.70 0.28
CA ASP A 195 16.19 -24.55 1.73
C ASP A 195 15.02 -23.79 2.40
N PHE A 196 14.22 -23.05 1.63
CA PHE A 196 12.99 -22.39 2.10
C PHE A 196 11.82 -23.36 2.12
N LEU A 197 11.71 -24.20 1.09
CA LEU A 197 10.70 -25.25 1.02
C LEU A 197 10.97 -26.32 2.07
N ASP A 198 12.24 -26.68 2.28
CA ASP A 198 12.63 -27.63 3.32
C ASP A 198 12.26 -27.11 4.71
N LEU A 199 12.45 -25.82 5.01
CA LEU A 199 12.08 -25.26 6.32
C LEU A 199 10.56 -25.16 6.53
N ILE A 200 9.79 -24.80 5.49
CA ILE A 200 8.32 -24.83 5.56
C ILE A 200 7.83 -26.26 5.77
N VAL A 201 8.47 -27.23 5.11
CA VAL A 201 8.16 -28.65 5.28
C VAL A 201 8.52 -29.12 6.68
N ASP A 202 9.68 -28.74 7.22
CA ASP A 202 10.08 -29.09 8.59
C ASP A 202 9.10 -28.51 9.62
N LEU A 203 8.65 -27.26 9.46
CA LEU A 203 7.72 -26.63 10.39
C LEU A 203 6.27 -27.14 10.24
N ALA A 204 5.83 -27.48 9.02
CA ALA A 204 4.46 -27.94 8.76
C ALA A 204 4.28 -29.46 8.94
N PHE A 205 5.35 -30.25 8.91
CA PHE A 205 5.31 -31.72 8.95
C PHE A 205 6.11 -32.36 10.07
N GLU A 206 6.76 -31.60 10.97
CA GLU A 206 7.26 -32.19 12.20
C GLU A 206 6.08 -32.77 13.01
N PRO A 207 6.06 -34.08 13.32
CA PRO A 207 5.04 -34.69 14.18
C PRO A 207 5.01 -34.10 15.59
N SER A 208 6.03 -33.31 15.94
CA SER A 208 6.14 -32.51 17.16
C SER A 208 5.18 -31.32 17.18
N PHE A 209 4.68 -30.81 16.05
CA PHE A 209 3.71 -29.72 16.00
C PHE A 209 2.28 -30.17 16.33
N ASP A 210 2.13 -31.01 17.36
CA ASP A 210 0.85 -31.33 17.97
C ASP A 210 0.47 -30.22 18.97
N ILE A 211 0.30 -29.00 18.44
CA ILE A 211 -0.06 -27.78 19.19
C ILE A 211 -1.40 -27.97 19.93
N LEU A 212 -2.23 -28.92 19.46
CA LEU A 212 -3.49 -29.29 20.08
C LEU A 212 -3.32 -30.15 21.34
N SER A 213 -2.21 -30.88 21.50
CA SER A 213 -1.94 -31.70 22.69
C SER A 213 -1.09 -31.01 23.76
N TRP A 214 -0.37 -29.93 23.43
CA TRP A 214 0.48 -29.20 24.38
C TRP A 214 -0.27 -28.41 25.45
N PHE A 215 -1.53 -28.05 25.23
CA PHE A 215 -2.32 -27.27 26.20
C PHE A 215 -3.19 -28.13 27.13
N ASN A 216 -2.82 -29.40 27.32
CA ASN A 216 -3.34 -30.20 28.42
C ASN A 216 -2.43 -30.01 29.65
N MET A 217 -2.34 -28.77 30.15
CA MET A 217 -1.33 -28.41 31.17
C MET A 217 -1.90 -28.25 32.57
N SER A 218 -1.18 -28.84 33.53
CA SER A 218 -1.44 -28.71 34.96
C SER A 218 -0.70 -27.54 35.62
N ARG A 219 0.28 -26.89 34.94
CA ARG A 219 1.11 -25.80 35.49
C ARG A 219 1.47 -24.71 34.45
N LEU A 220 1.41 -23.44 34.86
CA LEU A 220 1.70 -22.26 34.02
C LEU A 220 3.17 -22.15 33.57
N ASP A 221 4.11 -22.63 34.37
CA ASP A 221 5.55 -22.64 34.03
C ASP A 221 5.90 -23.58 32.88
N ASP A 222 5.14 -24.66 32.70
CA ASP A 222 5.28 -25.55 31.56
C ASP A 222 4.76 -24.83 30.30
N ALA A 223 3.65 -24.09 30.41
CA ALA A 223 3.05 -23.35 29.29
C ALA A 223 3.97 -22.24 28.78
N ALA A 224 4.61 -21.52 29.70
CA ALA A 224 5.61 -20.51 29.34
C ALA A 224 6.79 -21.12 28.58
N ARG A 225 7.28 -22.30 29.01
CA ARG A 225 8.39 -23.00 28.36
C ARG A 225 8.02 -23.52 26.97
N ASP A 226 6.81 -24.05 26.82
CA ASP A 226 6.33 -24.53 25.53
C ASP A 226 6.09 -23.39 24.55
N CYS A 227 5.43 -22.29 24.97
CA CYS A 227 5.30 -21.10 24.13
C CYS A 227 6.66 -20.55 23.68
N GLN A 228 7.65 -20.52 24.58
CA GLN A 228 9.00 -20.09 24.22
C GLN A 228 9.67 -21.04 23.21
N ARG A 229 9.56 -22.36 23.39
CA ARG A 229 10.11 -23.35 22.47
C ARG A 229 9.55 -23.19 21.06
N VAL A 230 8.23 -22.99 20.94
CA VAL A 230 7.58 -22.78 19.64
C VAL A 230 8.02 -21.46 19.01
N ALA A 231 8.19 -20.40 19.81
CA ALA A 231 8.70 -19.14 19.30
C ALA A 231 10.11 -19.31 18.71
N GLU A 232 10.99 -20.07 19.37
CA GLU A 232 12.35 -20.39 18.90
C GLU A 232 12.34 -21.21 17.59
N GLN A 233 11.33 -22.07 17.39
CA GLN A 233 11.14 -22.81 16.14
C GLN A 233 10.60 -21.96 14.99
N ILE A 234 9.73 -20.98 15.28
CA ILE A 234 9.16 -20.07 14.27
C ILE A 234 10.16 -18.99 13.84
N GLU A 235 11.07 -18.57 14.72
CA GLU A 235 12.10 -17.56 14.47
C GLU A 235 12.87 -17.75 13.15
N PRO A 236 13.47 -18.92 12.84
CA PRO A 236 14.16 -19.13 11.56
C PRO A 236 13.24 -19.00 10.35
N LEU A 237 11.97 -19.46 10.46
CA LEU A 237 10.99 -19.29 9.38
C LEU A 237 10.69 -17.81 9.16
N ARG A 238 10.51 -17.04 10.24
CA ARG A 238 10.24 -15.60 10.19
C ARG A 238 11.36 -14.86 9.48
N GLU A 239 12.62 -15.14 9.81
CA GLU A 239 13.78 -14.50 9.17
C GLU A 239 13.89 -14.87 7.69
N LYS A 240 13.67 -16.15 7.33
CA LYS A 240 13.67 -16.57 5.91
C LYS A 240 12.52 -15.92 5.13
N LEU A 241 11.31 -15.84 5.70
CA LEU A 241 10.15 -15.19 5.10
C LEU A 241 10.39 -13.69 4.90
N ARG A 242 11.01 -13.02 5.87
CA ARG A 242 11.42 -11.60 5.76
C ARG A 242 12.36 -11.39 4.59
N ALA A 243 13.42 -12.20 4.49
CA ALA A 243 14.39 -12.12 3.41
C ALA A 243 13.74 -12.43 2.04
N ALA A 244 12.92 -13.48 1.96
CA ALA A 244 12.23 -13.86 0.75
C ALA A 244 11.22 -12.80 0.28
N HIS A 245 10.44 -12.23 1.20
CA HIS A 245 9.52 -11.14 0.89
C HIS A 245 10.29 -9.90 0.41
N SER A 246 11.36 -9.51 1.10
CA SER A 246 12.23 -8.41 0.67
C SER A 246 12.75 -8.62 -0.76
N ASN A 247 13.32 -9.79 -1.04
CA ASN A 247 13.79 -10.14 -2.38
C ASN A 247 12.67 -10.10 -3.42
N ALA A 248 11.49 -10.65 -3.12
CA ALA A 248 10.34 -10.63 -4.02
C ALA A 248 9.86 -9.20 -4.31
N THR A 249 9.87 -8.30 -3.32
CA THR A 249 9.52 -6.88 -3.54
C THR A 249 10.55 -6.16 -4.41
N ILE A 250 11.85 -6.45 -4.24
CA ILE A 250 12.93 -5.91 -5.07
C ILE A 250 12.77 -6.39 -6.51
N THR A 251 12.57 -7.70 -6.71
CA THR A 251 12.33 -8.29 -8.04
C THR A 251 11.10 -7.66 -8.69
N HIS A 252 9.96 -7.59 -7.99
CA HIS A 252 8.74 -6.98 -8.51
C HIS A 252 8.98 -5.52 -8.95
N ARG A 253 9.65 -4.70 -8.13
CA ARG A 253 10.00 -3.32 -8.50
C ARG A 253 10.89 -3.26 -9.75
N SER A 254 11.85 -4.17 -9.86
CA SER A 254 12.74 -4.23 -11.04
C SER A 254 11.97 -4.61 -12.31
N GLU A 255 11.01 -5.55 -12.22
CA GLU A 255 10.21 -5.95 -13.37
C GLU A 255 9.21 -4.85 -13.78
N VAL A 256 8.65 -4.10 -12.82
CA VAL A 256 7.84 -2.91 -13.09
C VAL A 256 8.68 -1.84 -13.79
N GLN A 257 9.91 -1.60 -13.35
CA GLN A 257 10.79 -0.63 -14.00
C GLN A 257 11.14 -1.05 -15.43
N ARG A 258 11.37 -2.34 -15.68
CA ARG A 258 11.56 -2.87 -17.04
C ARG A 258 10.33 -2.68 -17.90
N LEU A 259 9.12 -2.98 -17.39
CA LEU A 259 7.88 -2.73 -18.11
C LEU A 259 7.75 -1.26 -18.51
N ARG A 260 7.98 -0.35 -17.56
CA ARG A 260 7.96 1.10 -17.82
C ARG A 260 8.99 1.54 -18.85
N SER A 261 10.15 0.90 -18.90
CA SER A 261 11.17 1.21 -19.92
C SER A 261 10.73 0.83 -21.34
N ILE A 262 9.89 -0.22 -21.48
CA ILE A 262 9.27 -0.60 -22.75
C ILE A 262 8.18 0.41 -23.14
N GLU A 263 7.41 0.91 -22.18
CA GLU A 263 6.28 1.83 -22.41
C GLU A 263 6.73 3.28 -22.65
N ALA A 264 7.80 3.73 -22.00
CA ALA A 264 8.32 5.10 -22.04
C ALA A 264 8.49 5.70 -23.44
N PRO A 265 9.11 5.02 -24.44
CA PRO A 265 9.26 5.60 -25.78
C PRO A 265 7.91 5.87 -26.45
N TYR A 266 6.90 5.02 -26.24
CA TYR A 266 5.57 5.19 -26.81
C TYR A 266 4.81 6.34 -26.15
N LEU A 267 4.92 6.47 -24.83
CA LEU A 267 4.34 7.59 -24.08
C LEU A 267 4.99 8.93 -24.46
N ALA A 268 6.32 8.96 -24.66
CA ALA A 268 7.02 10.15 -25.10
C ALA A 268 6.57 10.59 -26.51
N GLN A 269 6.40 9.64 -27.44
CA GLN A 269 5.87 9.92 -28.77
C GLN A 269 4.42 10.43 -28.74
N ALA A 270 3.59 9.90 -27.83
CA ALA A 270 2.23 10.39 -27.63
C ALA A 270 2.23 11.82 -27.05
N ALA A 271 3.09 12.11 -26.08
CA ALA A 271 3.19 13.42 -25.44
C ALA A 271 3.50 14.57 -26.42
N VAL A 272 4.31 14.31 -27.45
CA VAL A 272 4.63 15.30 -28.51
C VAL A 272 3.39 15.74 -29.28
N LYS A 273 2.36 14.90 -29.36
CA LYS A 273 1.12 15.16 -30.11
C LYS A 273 0.04 15.88 -29.28
N VAL A 274 0.24 16.04 -27.97
CA VAL A 274 -0.69 16.75 -27.09
C VAL A 274 -0.65 18.26 -27.38
N PRO A 275 -1.80 18.94 -27.55
CA PRO A 275 -1.85 20.38 -27.77
C PRO A 275 -1.12 21.18 -26.67
N ASP A 276 -0.35 22.19 -27.07
CA ASP A 276 0.48 23.00 -26.16
C ASP A 276 -0.31 23.64 -25.01
N LEU A 277 -1.59 23.96 -25.26
CA LEU A 277 -2.51 24.54 -24.27
C LEU A 277 -2.79 23.62 -23.07
N ILE A 278 -2.61 22.31 -23.22
CA ILE A 278 -2.86 21.28 -22.20
C ILE A 278 -1.64 20.37 -21.98
N ARG A 279 -0.46 20.82 -22.43
CA ARG A 279 0.74 20.00 -22.34
C ARG A 279 1.01 19.65 -20.88
N CYS A 280 1.09 18.34 -20.61
CA CYS A 280 1.36 17.79 -19.30
C CYS A 280 2.47 16.73 -19.40
N SER A 281 3.14 16.45 -18.29
CA SER A 281 4.15 15.40 -18.26
C SER A 281 3.53 14.04 -18.60
N PRO A 282 4.23 13.20 -19.39
CA PRO A 282 3.75 11.86 -19.69
C PRO A 282 3.57 11.06 -18.39
N PRO A 283 2.61 10.12 -18.36
CA PRO A 283 2.45 9.23 -17.21
C PRO A 283 3.66 8.30 -17.07
N ASN A 284 3.84 7.74 -15.88
CA ASN A 284 4.98 6.86 -15.57
C ASN A 284 4.76 5.39 -15.98
N GLY A 285 3.79 5.13 -16.86
CA GLY A 285 3.42 3.81 -17.36
C GLY A 285 2.01 3.83 -17.97
N PHE A 286 1.54 2.68 -18.43
CA PHE A 286 0.17 2.52 -18.95
C PHE A 286 -0.91 2.40 -17.87
N ASP A 287 -0.50 2.05 -16.65
CA ASP A 287 -1.38 2.04 -15.48
C ASP A 287 -1.41 3.47 -14.91
N GLY A 288 -2.50 4.19 -15.21
CA GLY A 288 -2.72 5.59 -14.81
C GLY A 288 -3.05 5.78 -13.34
#